data_AF-A0A645JIB9-F1
#
_entry.id   AF-A0A645JIB9-F1
#
_cell.length_a   1.000
_cell.length_b   1.000
_cell.length_c   1.000
_cell.angle_alpha   90.00
_cell.angle_beta   90.00
_cell.angle_gamma   90.00
#
_symmetry.space_group_name_H-M   'P 1'
#
loop_
_entity.id
_entity.type
_entity.pdbx_description
1 polymer ?
#
loop_
_entity_poly.entity_id
_entity_poly.type
_entity_poly.pdbx_seq_one_letter_code
_entity_poly.pdbx_strand_id
1 'polypeptide(L)'
;MLSADVLVFATPIYFYEMSGQMKTLLDRSNPLFPADYAFREIYLLAASADENRDSMDGAVKGLQGWIDCFERAKLAGVLRGTGLDAVGAAKNAPLVLKAAYDMGKTL
;
A
#
# COMPACT_ATOMS: atom_id res chain seq x y z
N MET A 1 -0.03 -12.26 -8.21
CA MET A 1 0.56 -12.19 -6.86
C MET A 1 1.55 -13.32 -6.64
N LEU A 2 1.15 -14.59 -6.76
CA LEU A 2 2.01 -15.77 -6.52
C LEU A 2 3.41 -15.70 -7.15
N SER A 3 3.49 -15.33 -8.43
CA SER A 3 4.74 -15.33 -9.20
C SER A 3 5.45 -13.98 -9.30
N ALA A 4 4.98 -12.96 -8.57
CA ALA A 4 5.60 -11.62 -8.60
C ALA A 4 6.64 -11.50 -7.48
N ASP A 5 7.80 -10.89 -7.76
CA ASP A 5 8.85 -10.65 -6.76
C ASP A 5 8.53 -9.48 -5.81
N VAL A 6 7.80 -8.49 -6.33
CA VAL A 6 7.41 -7.26 -5.62
C VAL A 6 5.91 -7.04 -5.76
N LEU A 7 5.26 -6.62 -4.68
CA LEU A 7 3.85 -6.21 -4.68
C LEU A 7 3.74 -4.73 -4.31
N VAL A 8 2.95 -3.99 -5.09
CA VAL A 8 2.64 -2.59 -4.81
C VAL A 8 1.13 -2.45 -4.68
N PHE A 9 0.66 -2.19 -3.47
CA PHE A 9 -0.74 -1.89 -3.22
C PHE A 9 -0.97 -0.39 -3.28
N ALA A 10 -2.02 0.03 -3.99
CA ALA A 10 -2.45 1.41 -4.02
C ALA A 10 -3.90 1.49 -3.51
N THR A 11 -4.16 2.40 -2.57
CA THR A 11 -5.47 2.49 -1.93
C THR A 11 -5.81 3.92 -1.53
N PRO A 12 -7.04 4.40 -1.77
CA PRO A 12 -7.52 5.57 -1.07
C PRO A 12 -7.74 5.23 0.41
N ILE A 13 -7.56 6.21 1.27
CA ILE A 13 -7.91 6.12 2.69
C ILE A 13 -9.36 6.53 2.87
N TYR A 14 -10.18 5.59 3.30
CA TYR A 14 -11.57 5.81 3.67
C TYR A 14 -11.74 5.50 5.15
N PHE A 15 -12.18 6.50 5.92
CA PHE A 15 -12.35 6.37 7.37
C PHE A 15 -11.10 5.82 8.09
N TYR A 16 -9.94 6.40 7.81
CA TYR A 16 -8.65 6.04 8.40
C TYR A 16 -8.14 4.62 8.06
N GLU A 17 -8.68 3.99 7.00
CA GLU A 17 -8.36 2.62 6.61
C GLU A 17 -8.31 2.45 5.07
N MET A 18 -7.75 1.33 4.61
CA MET A 18 -7.72 0.95 3.20
C MET A 18 -9.13 0.77 2.63
N SER A 19 -9.28 0.92 1.31
CA SER A 19 -10.54 0.62 0.64
C SER A 19 -11.02 -0.82 0.87
N GLY A 20 -12.34 -1.01 0.94
CA GLY A 20 -12.94 -2.34 1.08
C GLY A 20 -12.62 -3.29 -0.09
N GLN A 21 -12.36 -2.74 -1.28
CA GLN A 21 -11.89 -3.52 -2.44
C GLN A 21 -10.50 -4.11 -2.19
N MET A 22 -9.56 -3.33 -1.64
CA MET A 22 -8.25 -3.83 -1.27
C MET A 22 -8.37 -4.91 -0.19
N LYS A 23 -9.15 -4.67 0.88
CA LYS A 23 -9.36 -5.68 1.93
C LYS A 23 -9.94 -6.98 1.39
N THR A 24 -10.91 -6.90 0.49
CA THR A 24 -11.50 -8.07 -0.18
C THR A 24 -10.45 -8.84 -1.00
N LEU A 25 -9.56 -8.14 -1.69
CA LEU A 25 -8.47 -8.75 -2.44
C LEU A 25 -7.47 -9.46 -1.50
N LEU A 26 -7.12 -8.85 -0.36
CA LEU A 26 -6.28 -9.47 0.66
C LEU A 26 -6.95 -10.74 1.22
N ASP A 27 -8.23 -10.70 1.55
CA ASP A 27 -8.95 -11.87 2.10
C ASP A 27 -9.00 -13.03 1.10
N ARG A 28 -9.18 -12.73 -0.18
CA ARG A 28 -9.17 -13.75 -1.25
C ARG A 28 -7.78 -14.33 -1.52
N SER A 29 -6.73 -13.75 -0.97
CA SER A 29 -5.37 -14.25 -1.09
C SER A 29 -4.99 -15.31 -0.06
N ASN A 30 -5.92 -15.72 0.82
CA ASN A 30 -5.71 -16.80 1.78
C ASN A 30 -5.07 -18.09 1.18
N PRO A 31 -5.42 -18.53 -0.05
CA PRO A 31 -4.75 -19.67 -0.68
C PRO A 31 -3.25 -19.48 -1.00
N LEU A 32 -2.72 -18.26 -0.92
CA LEU A 32 -1.28 -18.01 -1.07
C LEU A 32 -0.49 -18.42 0.17
N PHE A 33 -1.11 -18.48 1.34
CA PHE A 33 -0.45 -18.84 2.61
C PHE A 33 0.32 -20.17 2.54
N PRO A 34 -0.29 -21.27 2.03
CA PRO A 34 0.44 -22.54 1.85
C PRO A 34 1.21 -22.63 0.52
N ALA A 35 1.16 -21.62 -0.34
CA ALA A 35 1.74 -21.69 -1.68
C ALA A 35 3.21 -21.24 -1.69
N ASP A 36 3.96 -21.66 -2.71
CA ASP A 36 5.33 -21.15 -2.91
C ASP A 36 5.31 -19.77 -3.59
N TYR A 37 5.02 -18.74 -2.80
CA TYR A 37 4.98 -17.35 -3.27
C TYR A 37 6.38 -16.75 -3.52
N ALA A 38 6.52 -16.00 -4.62
CA ALA A 38 7.75 -15.34 -5.01
C ALA A 38 8.00 -14.00 -4.30
N PHE A 39 6.93 -13.30 -3.88
CA PHE A 39 7.08 -11.92 -3.41
C PHE A 39 7.90 -11.82 -2.12
N ARG A 40 8.73 -10.78 -2.04
CA ARG A 40 9.58 -10.46 -0.88
C ARG A 40 9.35 -9.05 -0.37
N GLU A 41 9.09 -8.11 -1.28
CA GLU A 41 8.94 -6.70 -0.92
C GLU A 41 7.52 -6.24 -1.24
N ILE A 42 6.86 -5.68 -0.23
CA ILE A 42 5.54 -5.09 -0.35
C ILE A 42 5.62 -3.58 -0.11
N TYR A 43 4.96 -2.83 -0.97
CA TYR A 43 4.84 -1.38 -0.89
C TYR A 43 3.38 -0.96 -0.77
N LEU A 44 3.14 0.15 -0.06
CA LEU A 44 1.83 0.78 0.04
C LEU A 44 1.88 2.22 -0.48
N LEU A 45 1.01 2.55 -1.43
CA LEU A 45 0.76 3.90 -1.91
C LEU A 45 -0.64 4.30 -1.43
N ALA A 46 -0.69 5.19 -0.45
CA ALA A 46 -1.94 5.62 0.17
C ALA A 46 -2.20 7.11 -0.12
N ALA A 47 -3.46 7.43 -0.42
CA ALA A 47 -3.92 8.81 -0.63
C ALA A 47 -5.09 9.14 0.31
N SER A 48 -5.00 10.24 1.05
CA SER A 48 -6.03 10.70 1.99
C SER A 48 -6.42 12.15 1.71
N ALA A 49 -7.68 12.49 1.97
CA ALA A 49 -8.13 13.89 2.02
C ALA A 49 -7.56 14.61 3.27
N ASP A 50 -7.37 13.88 4.37
CA ASP A 50 -6.73 14.40 5.58
C ASP A 50 -5.26 14.78 5.29
N GLU A 51 -4.82 15.89 5.88
CA GLU A 51 -3.45 16.41 5.77
C GLU A 51 -2.48 15.69 6.70
N ASN A 52 -2.99 15.10 7.79
CA ASN A 52 -2.18 14.42 8.78
C ASN A 52 -1.69 13.06 8.26
N ARG A 53 -0.41 12.79 8.49
CA ARG A 53 0.24 11.55 8.01
C ARG A 53 -0.30 10.31 8.72
N ASP A 54 -0.71 10.42 9.98
CA ASP A 54 -1.26 9.33 10.79
C ASP A 54 -2.64 8.86 10.30
N SER A 55 -3.29 9.61 9.41
CA SER A 55 -4.53 9.17 8.74
C SER A 55 -4.42 7.82 8.01
N MET A 56 -3.19 7.40 7.70
CA MET A 56 -2.86 6.15 7.00
C MET A 56 -2.39 5.03 7.95
N ASP A 57 -2.23 5.29 9.24
CA ASP A 57 -1.65 4.30 10.17
C ASP A 57 -2.53 3.05 10.31
N GLY A 58 -3.85 3.19 10.23
CA GLY A 58 -4.78 2.07 10.15
C GLY A 58 -4.47 1.18 8.95
N ALA A 59 -4.44 1.75 7.75
CA ALA A 59 -4.12 1.04 6.51
C ALA A 59 -2.75 0.36 6.53
N VAL A 60 -1.74 1.03 7.07
CA VAL A 60 -0.41 0.45 7.25
C VAL A 60 -0.46 -0.75 8.19
N LYS A 61 -1.14 -0.63 9.34
CA LYS A 61 -1.29 -1.71 10.31
C LYS A 61 -2.09 -2.89 9.75
N GLY A 62 -3.18 -2.62 9.03
CA GLY A 62 -4.01 -3.64 8.39
C GLY A 62 -3.24 -4.42 7.33
N LEU A 63 -2.47 -3.73 6.48
CA LEU A 63 -1.59 -4.38 5.52
C LEU A 63 -0.46 -5.16 6.22
N GLN A 64 0.13 -4.61 7.28
CA GLN A 64 1.17 -5.31 8.04
C GLN A 64 0.67 -6.64 8.60
N GLY A 65 -0.55 -6.69 9.14
CA GLY A 65 -1.15 -7.95 9.61
C GLY A 65 -1.31 -9.01 8.50
N TRP A 66 -1.57 -8.58 7.25
CA TRP A 66 -1.55 -9.49 6.10
C TRP A 66 -0.13 -9.93 5.75
N ILE A 67 0.86 -9.02 5.78
CA ILE A 67 2.27 -9.33 5.52
C ILE A 67 2.82 -10.32 6.54
N ASP A 68 2.42 -10.20 7.81
CA ASP A 68 2.86 -11.07 8.91
C ASP A 68 2.49 -12.55 8.69
N CYS A 69 1.51 -12.84 7.81
CA CYS A 69 1.20 -14.21 7.38
C CYS A 69 2.24 -14.81 6.42
N PHE A 70 3.15 -14.00 5.85
CA PHE A 70 4.10 -14.39 4.82
C PHE A 70 5.54 -14.11 5.28
N GLU A 71 6.14 -15.07 5.98
CA GLU A 71 7.45 -14.95 6.65
C GLU A 71 8.61 -14.45 5.77
N ARG A 72 8.58 -14.71 4.45
CA ARG A 72 9.63 -14.28 3.51
C ARG A 72 9.44 -12.84 3.04
N ALA A 73 8.35 -12.20 3.43
CA ALA A 73 7.93 -10.92 2.90
C ALA A 73 8.04 -9.81 3.97
N LYS A 74 8.30 -8.58 3.53
CA LYS A 74 8.42 -7.41 4.40
C LYS A 74 7.71 -6.20 3.80
N LEU A 75 7.25 -5.30 4.67
CA LEU A 75 6.85 -3.96 4.25
C LEU A 75 8.11 -3.15 3.93
N ALA A 76 8.35 -2.94 2.64
CA ALA A 76 9.57 -2.30 2.15
C ALA A 76 9.44 -0.78 2.00
N GLY A 77 8.21 -0.24 1.90
CA GLY A 77 7.99 1.20 1.86
C GLY A 77 6.52 1.61 1.89
N VAL A 78 6.28 2.82 2.39
CA VAL A 78 4.95 3.45 2.41
C VAL A 78 5.05 4.87 1.86
N LEU A 79 4.34 5.14 0.76
CA LEU A 79 4.12 6.47 0.23
C LEU A 79 2.82 7.03 0.81
N ARG A 80 2.94 8.16 1.52
CA ARG A 80 1.81 8.85 2.14
C ARG A 80 1.48 10.13 1.36
N GLY A 81 0.44 10.09 0.53
CA GLY A 81 -0.12 11.27 -0.15
C GLY A 81 -1.26 11.89 0.65
N THR A 82 -0.94 12.88 1.49
CA THR A 82 -1.93 13.59 2.32
C THR A 82 -2.49 14.81 1.58
N GLY A 83 -3.66 15.31 2.00
CA GLY A 83 -4.31 16.48 1.41
C GLY A 83 -4.78 16.29 -0.05
N LEU A 84 -5.03 15.04 -0.46
CA LEU A 84 -5.50 14.68 -1.80
C LEU A 84 -7.00 14.40 -1.77
N ASP A 85 -7.81 15.46 -1.82
CA ASP A 85 -9.28 15.42 -1.61
C ASP A 85 -10.10 15.30 -2.91
N ALA A 86 -9.55 15.73 -4.04
CA ALA A 86 -10.23 15.76 -5.32
C ALA A 86 -9.65 14.75 -6.34
N VAL A 87 -10.50 14.32 -7.27
CA VAL A 87 -10.05 13.53 -8.43
C VAL A 87 -8.98 14.31 -9.19
N GLY A 88 -7.80 13.69 -9.34
CA GLY A 88 -6.67 14.30 -10.03
C GLY A 88 -5.78 15.19 -9.16
N ALA A 89 -6.09 15.41 -7.87
CA ALA A 89 -5.26 16.20 -6.96
C ALA A 89 -3.80 15.73 -6.93
N ALA A 90 -3.57 14.41 -6.99
CA ALA A 90 -2.23 13.82 -7.04
C ALA A 90 -1.37 14.32 -8.22
N LYS A 91 -1.98 14.68 -9.36
CA LYS A 91 -1.25 15.23 -10.53
C LYS A 91 -0.60 16.58 -10.22
N ASN A 92 -1.16 17.32 -9.26
CA ASN A 92 -0.70 18.63 -8.84
C ASN A 92 0.09 18.57 -7.52
N ALA A 93 0.52 17.39 -7.08
CA ALA A 93 1.28 17.17 -5.85
C ALA A 93 2.73 16.77 -6.16
N PRO A 94 3.60 17.72 -6.58
CA PRO A 94 4.94 17.41 -7.09
C PRO A 94 5.83 16.70 -6.07
N LEU A 95 5.68 17.00 -4.78
CA LEU A 95 6.44 16.32 -3.72
C LEU A 95 6.02 14.85 -3.56
N VAL A 96 4.72 14.56 -3.64
CA VAL A 96 4.20 13.18 -3.57
C VAL A 96 4.63 12.40 -4.81
N LEU A 97 4.52 13.01 -6.00
CA LEU A 97 4.97 12.41 -7.26
C LEU A 97 6.48 12.13 -7.26
N LYS A 98 7.28 13.07 -6.76
CA LYS A 98 8.73 12.89 -6.62
C LYS A 98 9.06 11.77 -5.64
N ALA A 99 8.40 11.71 -4.49
CA ALA A 99 8.60 10.64 -3.52
C ALA A 99 8.22 9.26 -4.09
N ALA A 100 7.13 9.19 -4.88
CA ALA A 100 6.75 7.97 -5.60
C ALA A 100 7.81 7.53 -6.61
N TYR A 101 8.33 8.48 -7.40
CA TYR A 101 9.40 8.23 -8.36
C TYR A 101 10.69 7.76 -7.68
N ASP A 102 11.13 8.45 -6.64
CA ASP A 102 12.35 8.11 -5.91
C ASP A 102 12.25 6.72 -5.26
N MET A 103 11.08 6.36 -4.70
CA MET A 103 10.82 5.02 -4.15
C MET A 103 10.87 3.93 -5.23
N GLY A 104 10.30 4.19 -6.42
CA GLY A 104 10.36 3.24 -7.53
C GLY A 104 11.76 3.07 -8.10
N LYS A 105 12.61 4.10 -8.03
CA LYS A 105 13.99 4.07 -8.54
C LYS A 105 14.91 3.17 -7.69
N THR A 106 14.52 2.85 -6.46
CA THR A 106 15.30 1.99 -5.55
C THR A 106 14.95 0.50 -5.63
N LEU A 107 14.03 0.13 -6.54
CA LEU A 107 13.62 -1.25 -6.81
C LEU A 107 14.57 -1.97 -7.77
#